data_AF-A0A2H6AWF3-F1
#
_entry.id   AF-A0A2H6AWF3-F1
#
_cell.length_a   1.000
_cell.length_b   1.000
_cell.length_c   1.000
_cell.angle_alpha   90.00
_cell.angle_beta   90.00
_cell.angle_gamma   90.00
#
_symmetry.space_group_name_H-M   'P 1'
#
loop_
_entity.id
_entity.type
_entity.pdbx_description
1 polymer ?
#
loop_
_entity_poly.entity_id
_entity_poly.type
_entity_poly.pdbx_seq_one_letter_code
_entity_poly.pdbx_strand_id
1 'polypeptide(L)'
;MLAGPTLTLVDDLPGVLAQIRRLLVPDGLMLAAFFGGLTLAELRTALVEAELEARGGAAMRVAPFADLADAAALLQRAGFALPVADREVITVRYADPWRLLADLRAAGLTGVLRERAFLPRRVLARALERYRGLFADPDGRVRATFELHVLTGWAPHPSQPRPKPRGSATVDLAALLGREPGEKGEREE
;
A
#
# COMPACT_ATOMS: atom_id res chain seq x y z
N MET A 1 -4.87 0.62 -18.57
CA MET A 1 -5.98 1.10 -17.72
C MET A 1 -5.38 1.70 -16.47
N LEU A 2 -5.77 2.92 -16.07
CA LEU A 2 -5.32 3.56 -14.83
C LEU A 2 -6.44 3.45 -13.81
N ALA A 3 -6.17 2.82 -12.67
CA ALA A 3 -7.07 2.83 -11.51
C ALA A 3 -6.40 3.61 -10.37
N GLY A 4 -7.01 4.73 -9.97
CA GLY A 4 -6.59 5.48 -8.78
C GLY A 4 -6.92 4.74 -7.47
N PRO A 5 -6.93 5.42 -6.31
CA PRO A 5 -7.09 4.75 -5.01
C PRO A 5 -8.45 4.03 -4.82
N THR A 6 -9.37 4.11 -5.77
CA THR A 6 -10.66 3.42 -5.77
C THR A 6 -10.55 1.90 -5.61
N LEU A 7 -9.43 1.28 -6.00
CA LEU A 7 -9.21 -0.16 -5.76
C LEU A 7 -9.16 -0.52 -4.27
N THR A 8 -8.85 0.44 -3.39
CA THR A 8 -8.95 0.24 -1.92
C THR A 8 -10.37 -0.04 -1.43
N LEU A 9 -11.38 0.28 -2.23
CA LEU A 9 -12.79 0.16 -1.89
C LEU A 9 -13.43 -1.08 -2.50
N VAL A 10 -12.66 -1.94 -3.18
CA VAL A 10 -13.14 -3.12 -3.88
C VAL A 10 -13.06 -4.34 -2.97
N ASP A 11 -14.22 -4.94 -2.69
CA ASP A 11 -14.32 -6.13 -1.83
C ASP A 11 -13.76 -7.41 -2.50
N ASP A 12 -13.72 -7.49 -3.83
CA ASP A 12 -13.18 -8.60 -4.62
C ASP A 12 -12.05 -8.15 -5.57
N LEU A 13 -10.93 -7.75 -4.97
CA LEU A 13 -9.71 -7.39 -5.72
C LEU A 13 -9.25 -8.51 -6.69
N PRO A 14 -9.23 -9.81 -6.31
CA PRO A 14 -8.85 -10.88 -7.22
C PRO A 14 -9.74 -10.96 -8.47
N GLY A 15 -11.07 -10.90 -8.29
CA GLY A 15 -12.03 -10.95 -9.38
C GLY A 15 -11.91 -9.75 -10.31
N VAL A 16 -11.71 -8.55 -9.76
CA VAL A 16 -11.47 -7.33 -10.55
C VAL A 16 -10.17 -7.43 -11.35
N LEU A 17 -9.06 -7.89 -10.76
CA LEU A 17 -7.81 -8.08 -11.49
C LEU A 17 -7.96 -9.09 -12.65
N ALA A 18 -8.69 -10.18 -12.42
CA ALA A 18 -8.97 -11.16 -13.47
C ALA A 18 -9.85 -10.59 -14.59
N GLN A 19 -10.83 -9.73 -14.27
CA GLN A 19 -11.65 -9.04 -15.26
C GLN A 19 -10.81 -8.03 -16.07
N ILE A 20 -10.00 -7.21 -15.40
CA ILE A 20 -9.12 -6.24 -16.06
C ILE A 20 -8.21 -6.97 -17.06
N ARG A 21 -7.60 -8.09 -16.67
CA ARG A 21 -6.74 -8.87 -17.57
C ARG A 21 -7.48 -9.31 -18.84
N ARG A 22 -8.73 -9.75 -18.72
CA ARG A 22 -9.54 -10.21 -19.87
C ARG A 22 -9.94 -9.07 -20.82
N LEU A 23 -10.00 -7.84 -20.30
CA LEU A 23 -10.39 -6.66 -21.08
C LEU A 23 -9.21 -5.98 -21.79
N LEU A 24 -7.98 -6.26 -21.36
CA LEU A 24 -6.79 -5.71 -22.00
C LEU A 24 -6.53 -6.37 -23.36
N VAL A 25 -6.12 -5.55 -24.33
CA VAL A 25 -5.54 -6.04 -25.58
C VAL A 25 -4.29 -6.87 -25.29
N PRO A 26 -3.88 -7.80 -26.19
CA PRO A 26 -2.63 -8.53 -26.02
C PRO A 26 -1.45 -7.58 -25.84
N ASP A 27 -0.55 -7.88 -24.90
CA ASP A 27 0.55 -7.01 -24.47
C ASP A 27 0.12 -5.65 -23.87
N GLY A 28 -1.16 -5.50 -23.53
CA GLY A 28 -1.71 -4.31 -22.90
C GLY A 28 -1.26 -4.17 -21.44
N LEU A 29 -0.90 -2.94 -21.06
CA LEU A 29 -0.45 -2.59 -19.72
C LEU A 29 -1.60 -2.27 -18.75
N MET A 30 -1.54 -2.89 -17.58
CA MET A 30 -2.31 -2.54 -16.39
C MET A 30 -1.44 -1.74 -15.42
N LEU A 31 -1.95 -0.58 -14.97
CA LEU A 31 -1.36 0.22 -13.91
C LEU A 31 -2.43 0.50 -12.87
N ALA A 32 -2.17 0.09 -11.63
CA ALA A 32 -3.09 0.26 -10.52
C ALA A 32 -2.34 0.82 -9.32
N ALA A 33 -2.99 1.71 -8.57
CA ALA A 33 -2.45 2.22 -7.32
C ALA A 33 -3.52 2.25 -6.23
N PHE A 34 -3.18 1.82 -5.02
CA PHE A 34 -4.11 1.80 -3.88
C PHE A 34 -3.37 1.97 -2.55
N PHE A 35 -4.09 2.35 -1.50
CA PHE A 35 -3.52 2.55 -0.17
C PHE A 35 -3.13 1.23 0.50
N GLY A 36 -1.94 1.22 1.11
CA GLY A 36 -1.39 0.12 1.90
C GLY A 36 -1.60 0.28 3.41
N GLY A 37 -1.18 -0.73 4.18
CA GLY A 37 -1.42 -0.87 5.64
C GLY A 37 -0.91 0.25 6.52
N LEU A 38 0.15 0.96 6.10
CA LEU A 38 0.70 2.09 6.85
C LEU A 38 -0.13 3.37 6.69
N THR A 39 -1.11 3.38 5.78
CA THR A 39 -1.97 4.54 5.57
C THR A 39 -2.76 4.88 6.84
N LEU A 40 -2.68 6.16 7.23
CA LEU A 40 -3.31 6.77 8.40
C LEU A 40 -2.96 6.06 9.71
N ALA A 41 -1.75 5.52 9.82
CA ALA A 41 -1.29 4.83 11.04
C ALA A 41 -1.40 5.73 12.28
N GLU A 42 -1.04 7.01 12.17
CA GLU A 42 -1.13 7.98 13.26
C GLU A 42 -2.58 8.19 13.73
N LEU A 43 -3.51 8.34 12.77
CA LEU A 43 -4.93 8.54 13.05
C LEU A 43 -5.54 7.30 13.71
N ARG A 44 -5.18 6.12 13.21
CA ARG A 44 -5.64 4.83 13.74
C ARG A 44 -5.19 4.67 15.19
N THR A 45 -3.92 4.91 15.49
CA THR A 45 -3.39 4.85 16.86
C THR A 45 -4.13 5.81 17.79
N ALA A 46 -4.27 7.08 17.40
CA ALA A 46 -4.92 8.10 18.22
C ALA A 46 -6.41 7.80 18.49
N LEU A 47 -7.13 7.25 17.51
CA LEU A 47 -8.52 6.83 17.66
C LEU A 47 -8.64 5.62 18.60
N VAL A 48 -7.78 4.60 18.43
CA VAL A 48 -7.79 3.41 19.27
C VAL A 48 -7.54 3.78 20.74
N GLU A 49 -6.54 4.60 21.02
CA GLU A 49 -6.26 5.05 22.40
C GLU A 49 -7.41 5.84 23.01
N ALA A 50 -8.01 6.77 22.26
CA ALA A 50 -9.12 7.57 22.76
C ALA A 50 -10.39 6.74 23.00
N GLU A 51 -10.65 5.72 22.18
CA GLU A 51 -11.77 4.80 22.41
C GLU A 51 -11.51 3.88 23.60
N LEU A 52 -10.30 3.34 23.74
CA LEU A 52 -9.90 2.54 24.90
C LEU A 52 -10.09 3.31 26.21
N GLU A 53 -9.63 4.57 26.25
CA GLU A 53 -9.80 5.46 27.40
C GLU A 53 -11.29 5.72 27.73
N ALA A 54 -12.12 5.93 26.70
CA ALA A 54 -13.51 6.34 26.89
C ALA A 54 -14.49 5.18 27.13
N ARG A 55 -14.17 3.97 26.64
CA ARG A 55 -15.13 2.85 26.53
C ARG A 55 -14.58 1.51 27.02
N GLY A 56 -13.29 1.40 27.32
CA GLY A 56 -12.65 0.12 27.65
C GLY A 56 -12.49 -0.82 26.44
N GLY A 57 -12.68 -0.30 25.22
CA GLY A 57 -12.57 -1.05 23.97
C GLY A 57 -12.47 -0.11 22.76
N ALA A 58 -11.96 -0.61 21.64
CA ALA A 58 -11.81 0.16 20.40
C ALA A 58 -12.57 -0.50 19.24
N ALA A 59 -13.32 0.31 18.47
CA ALA A 59 -13.95 -0.16 17.25
C ALA A 59 -13.01 0.03 16.06
N MET A 60 -13.21 -0.76 14.99
CA MET A 60 -12.53 -0.54 13.72
C MET A 60 -12.97 0.81 13.14
N ARG A 61 -12.02 1.73 12.95
CA ARG A 61 -12.28 3.07 12.38
C ARG A 61 -11.68 3.27 10.99
N VAL A 62 -10.62 2.54 10.69
CA VAL A 62 -9.90 2.57 9.41
C VAL A 62 -10.05 1.17 8.79
N ALA A 63 -10.38 1.12 7.50
CA ALA A 63 -10.49 -0.14 6.77
C ALA A 63 -9.14 -0.89 6.75
N PRO A 64 -9.16 -2.23 6.75
CA PRO A 64 -7.95 -2.99 6.50
C PRO A 64 -7.48 -2.71 5.06
N PHE A 65 -6.17 -2.55 4.89
CA PHE A 65 -5.55 -2.43 3.57
C PHE A 65 -4.80 -3.72 3.24
N ALA A 66 -4.72 -4.06 1.97
CA ALA A 66 -3.94 -5.21 1.51
C ALA A 66 -2.44 -4.98 1.74
N ASP A 67 -1.70 -6.04 2.02
CA ASP A 67 -0.24 -6.00 2.03
C ASP A 67 0.32 -6.10 0.60
N LEU A 68 1.53 -5.57 0.40
CA LEU A 68 2.21 -5.57 -0.89
C LEU A 68 2.48 -7.00 -1.38
N ALA A 69 2.84 -7.90 -0.48
CA ALA A 69 3.11 -9.30 -0.82
C ALA A 69 1.85 -10.01 -1.34
N ASP A 70 0.72 -9.79 -0.68
CA ASP A 70 -0.58 -10.33 -1.11
C ASP A 70 -0.98 -9.76 -2.47
N ALA A 71 -0.81 -8.44 -2.66
CA ALA A 71 -1.07 -7.78 -3.91
C ALA A 71 -0.22 -8.34 -5.08
N ALA A 72 1.07 -8.56 -4.84
CA ALA A 72 1.97 -9.18 -5.82
C ALA A 72 1.55 -10.63 -6.14
N ALA A 73 1.18 -11.41 -5.13
CA ALA A 73 0.67 -12.77 -5.30
C ALA A 73 -0.65 -12.79 -6.10
N LEU A 74 -1.52 -11.79 -5.90
CA LEU A 74 -2.76 -11.63 -6.65
C LEU A 74 -2.51 -11.34 -8.13
N LEU A 75 -1.52 -10.53 -8.50
CA LEU A 75 -1.15 -10.32 -9.91
C LEU A 75 -0.74 -11.63 -10.59
N GLN A 76 0.09 -12.43 -9.90
CA GLN A 76 0.55 -13.72 -10.42
C GLN A 76 -0.61 -14.71 -10.58
N ARG A 77 -1.47 -14.83 -9.55
CA ARG A 77 -2.67 -15.68 -9.60
C ARG A 77 -3.67 -15.22 -10.65
N ALA A 78 -3.81 -13.91 -10.81
CA ALA A 78 -4.61 -13.32 -11.86
C ALA A 78 -4.00 -13.52 -13.25
N GLY A 79 -2.78 -14.05 -13.38
CA GLY A 79 -2.18 -14.44 -14.67
C GLY A 79 -1.62 -13.28 -15.49
N PHE A 80 -1.27 -12.15 -14.86
CA PHE A 80 -0.53 -11.09 -15.52
C PHE A 80 0.91 -11.54 -15.82
N ALA A 81 1.43 -11.13 -16.96
CA ALA A 81 2.84 -11.27 -17.31
C ALA A 81 3.64 -10.10 -16.73
N LEU A 82 4.92 -10.35 -16.43
CA LEU A 82 5.86 -9.36 -15.89
C LEU A 82 5.28 -8.55 -14.69
N PRO A 83 4.74 -9.22 -13.66
CA PRO A 83 4.11 -8.51 -12.54
C PRO A 83 5.17 -7.77 -11.71
N VAL A 84 4.94 -6.49 -11.46
CA VAL A 84 5.73 -5.68 -10.53
C VAL A 84 4.80 -5.09 -9.49
N ALA A 85 5.24 -5.14 -8.24
CA ALA A 85 4.52 -4.54 -7.11
C ALA A 85 5.53 -3.72 -6.30
N ASP A 86 5.32 -2.42 -6.28
CA ASP A 86 6.15 -1.46 -5.57
C ASP A 86 5.34 -0.77 -4.47
N ARG A 87 6.03 -0.27 -3.45
CA ARG A 87 5.44 0.57 -2.41
C ARG A 87 6.12 1.92 -2.35
N GLU A 88 5.33 2.94 -2.12
CA GLU A 88 5.79 4.30 -1.84
C GLU A 88 5.15 4.80 -0.55
N VAL A 89 5.94 5.37 0.36
CA VAL A 89 5.44 5.91 1.63
C VAL A 89 5.62 7.42 1.61
N ILE A 90 4.51 8.13 1.75
CA ILE A 90 4.44 9.60 1.68
C ILE A 90 3.94 10.10 3.03
N THR A 91 4.74 10.91 3.72
CA THR A 91 4.33 11.60 4.94
C THR A 91 3.93 13.03 4.62
N VAL A 92 2.64 13.34 4.77
CA VAL A 92 2.08 14.69 4.57
C VAL A 92 1.98 15.39 5.92
N ARG A 93 2.35 16.67 5.97
CA ARG A 93 2.33 17.48 7.19
C ARG A 93 1.17 18.48 7.14
N TYR A 94 0.24 18.34 8.09
CA TYR A 94 -0.93 19.18 8.23
C TYR A 94 -0.75 20.22 9.33
N ALA A 95 -1.27 21.43 9.15
CA ALA A 95 -1.28 22.44 10.20
C ALA A 95 -2.14 22.01 11.41
N ASP A 96 -3.20 21.24 11.17
CA ASP A 96 -4.11 20.77 12.20
C ASP A 96 -4.80 19.44 11.81
N PRO A 97 -5.01 18.48 12.73
CA PRO A 97 -5.68 17.21 12.45
C PRO A 97 -7.12 17.34 11.91
N TRP A 98 -7.83 18.41 12.24
CA TRP A 98 -9.17 18.65 11.68
C TRP A 98 -9.10 18.88 10.17
N ARG A 99 -8.01 19.46 9.66
CA ARG A 99 -7.82 19.63 8.22
C ARG A 99 -7.63 18.29 7.52
N LEU A 100 -6.84 17.40 8.11
CA LEU A 100 -6.72 16.01 7.63
C LEU A 100 -8.10 15.34 7.55
N LEU A 101 -8.92 15.44 8.59
CA LEU A 101 -10.27 14.85 8.58
C LEU A 101 -11.20 15.47 7.52
N ALA A 102 -11.05 16.77 7.24
CA ALA A 102 -11.82 17.44 6.20
C ALA A 102 -11.40 16.94 4.80
N ASP A 103 -10.10 16.79 4.56
CA ASP A 103 -9.57 16.30 3.29
C ASP A 103 -9.94 14.82 3.07
N LEU A 104 -9.91 13.99 4.12
CA LEU A 104 -10.38 12.61 4.05
C LEU A 104 -11.89 12.51 3.72
N ARG A 105 -12.71 13.43 4.26
CA ARG A 105 -14.14 13.51 3.91
C ARG A 105 -14.33 13.93 2.46
N ALA A 106 -13.59 14.93 2.00
CA ALA A 106 -13.65 15.41 0.63
C ALA A 106 -13.20 14.33 -0.37
N ALA A 107 -12.22 13.51 0.01
CA ALA A 107 -11.75 12.37 -0.78
C ALA A 107 -12.67 11.14 -0.73
N GLY A 108 -13.77 11.18 0.03
CA GLY A 108 -14.68 10.04 0.19
C GLY A 108 -14.10 8.87 0.99
N LEU A 109 -12.99 9.07 1.71
CA LEU A 109 -12.30 8.05 2.49
C LEU A 109 -12.89 7.86 3.89
N THR A 110 -14.01 8.53 4.19
CA THR A 110 -14.73 8.38 5.46
C THR A 110 -15.89 7.41 5.33
N GLY A 111 -16.02 6.49 6.30
CA GLY A 111 -17.17 5.59 6.39
C GLY A 111 -17.12 4.40 5.44
N VAL A 112 -15.93 4.01 4.96
CA VAL A 112 -15.74 2.87 4.05
C VAL A 112 -16.23 1.53 4.67
N LEU A 113 -16.25 1.44 6.00
CA LEU A 113 -16.69 0.23 6.70
C LEU A 113 -18.20 -0.01 6.57
N ARG A 114 -18.55 -1.27 6.27
CA ARG A 114 -19.94 -1.76 6.17
C ARG A 114 -20.67 -1.68 7.51
N GLU A 115 -20.01 -2.07 8.60
CA GLU A 115 -20.52 -1.93 9.96
C GLU A 115 -19.88 -0.72 10.65
N ARG A 116 -20.69 0.31 10.90
CA ARG A 116 -20.21 1.58 11.47
C ARG A 116 -20.59 1.67 12.95
N ALA A 117 -19.59 1.65 13.82
CA ALA A 117 -19.79 2.00 15.21
C ALA A 117 -20.00 3.52 15.37
N PHE A 118 -20.91 3.93 16.25
CA PHE A 118 -21.08 5.35 16.57
C PHE A 118 -19.80 5.94 17.19
N LEU A 119 -19.32 7.08 16.68
CA LEU A 119 -18.18 7.82 17.21
C LEU A 119 -18.66 9.15 17.83
N PRO A 120 -18.71 9.26 19.17
CA PRO A 120 -19.13 10.48 19.84
C PRO A 120 -18.15 11.62 19.58
N ARG A 121 -18.66 12.84 19.40
CA ARG A 121 -17.82 14.03 19.17
C ARG A 121 -16.74 14.23 20.24
N ARG A 122 -17.05 13.92 21.51
CA ARG A 122 -16.09 13.99 22.63
C ARG A 122 -14.90 13.04 22.46
N VAL A 123 -15.15 11.83 21.94
CA VAL A 123 -14.10 10.82 21.71
C VAL A 123 -13.26 11.23 20.52
N LEU A 124 -13.88 11.73 19.45
CA LEU A 124 -13.15 12.29 18.32
C LEU A 124 -12.25 13.46 18.73
N ALA A 125 -12.76 14.41 19.51
CA ALA A 125 -11.96 15.54 20.00
C ALA A 125 -10.76 15.06 20.83
N ARG A 126 -10.96 14.08 21.72
CA ARG A 126 -9.89 13.46 22.50
C ARG A 126 -8.86 12.75 21.61
N ALA A 127 -9.30 12.04 20.58
CA ALA A 127 -8.41 11.40 19.62
C ALA A 127 -7.53 12.43 18.90
N LEU A 128 -8.08 13.56 18.47
CA LEU A 128 -7.30 14.59 17.78
C LEU A 128 -6.33 15.32 18.72
N GLU A 129 -6.70 15.50 19.99
CA GLU A 129 -5.78 15.99 21.02
C GLU A 129 -4.60 15.02 21.19
N ARG A 130 -4.87 13.72 21.35
CA ARG A 130 -3.83 12.68 21.42
C ARG A 130 -2.97 12.65 20.16
N TYR A 131 -3.59 12.76 18.98
CA TYR A 131 -2.88 12.83 17.71
C TYR A 131 -1.83 13.94 17.72
N ARG A 132 -2.21 15.15 18.17
CA ARG A 132 -1.26 16.27 18.28
C ARG A 132 -0.16 15.96 19.29
N GLY A 133 -0.51 15.41 20.45
CA GLY A 133 0.48 15.07 21.48
C GLY A 133 1.52 14.04 21.04
N LEU A 134 1.12 13.08 20.21
CA LEU A 134 1.97 11.97 19.78
C LEU A 134 2.72 12.23 18.46
N PHE A 135 2.12 12.99 17.55
CA PHE A 135 2.56 13.07 16.15
C PHE A 135 2.75 14.51 15.63
N ALA A 136 2.77 15.51 16.52
CA ALA A 136 3.18 16.85 16.15
C ALA A 136 4.72 16.96 16.07
N ASP A 137 5.17 17.70 15.07
CA ASP A 137 6.54 18.15 14.93
C ASP A 137 6.84 19.38 15.80
N PRO A 138 8.11 19.78 15.98
CA PRO A 138 8.48 20.96 16.76
C PRO A 138 7.85 22.28 16.29
N ASP A 139 7.43 22.37 15.03
CA ASP A 139 6.72 23.52 14.46
C ASP A 139 5.19 23.46 14.67
N GLY A 140 4.70 22.45 15.39
CA GLY A 140 3.28 22.24 15.72
C GLY A 140 2.46 21.58 14.61
N ARG A 141 3.05 21.25 13.46
CA ARG A 141 2.36 20.51 12.39
C ARG A 141 2.27 19.03 12.70
N VAL A 142 1.21 18.38 12.28
CA VAL A 142 0.99 16.95 12.51
C VAL A 142 1.25 16.13 11.26
N ARG A 143 1.88 14.97 11.42
CA ARG A 143 2.19 14.06 10.31
C ARG A 143 1.01 13.14 10.01
N ALA A 144 0.76 12.85 8.74
CA ALA A 144 -0.15 11.82 8.29
C ALA A 144 0.54 10.98 7.21
N THR A 145 0.71 9.69 7.48
CA THR A 145 1.38 8.77 6.56
C THR A 145 0.38 8.15 5.59
N PHE A 146 0.71 8.14 4.31
CA PHE A 146 0.00 7.45 3.25
C PHE A 146 0.96 6.48 2.59
N GLU A 147 0.61 5.21 2.54
CA GLU A 147 1.36 4.21 1.78
C GLU A 147 0.59 3.92 0.51
N LEU A 148 1.25 3.99 -0.64
CA LEU A 148 0.72 3.66 -1.93
C LEU A 148 1.38 2.37 -2.43
N HIS A 149 0.58 1.36 -2.70
CA HIS A 149 1.01 0.19 -3.46
C HIS A 149 0.73 0.44 -4.92
N VAL A 150 1.77 0.33 -5.75
CA VAL A 150 1.72 0.50 -7.19
C VAL A 150 1.94 -0.86 -7.85
N LEU A 151 0.95 -1.29 -8.61
CA LEU A 151 0.95 -2.56 -9.31
C LEU A 151 1.05 -2.33 -10.81
N THR A 152 1.95 -3.08 -11.44
CA THR A 152 2.05 -3.14 -12.89
C THR A 152 2.02 -4.58 -13.38
N GLY A 153 1.40 -4.80 -14.54
CA GLY A 153 1.30 -6.11 -15.13
C GLY A 153 0.79 -6.03 -16.55
N TRP A 154 1.22 -6.96 -17.40
CA TRP A 154 0.85 -7.01 -18.80
C TRP A 154 -0.12 -8.15 -19.08
N ALA A 155 -1.04 -7.95 -20.02
CA ALA A 155 -1.78 -9.06 -20.60
C ALA A 155 -0.78 -10.01 -21.30
N PRO A 156 -0.85 -11.33 -21.07
CA PRO A 156 0.10 -12.28 -21.66
C PRO A 156 0.13 -12.20 -23.19
N HIS A 157 1.33 -12.15 -23.77
CA HIS A 157 1.52 -12.19 -25.22
C HIS A 157 2.80 -12.95 -25.60
N PRO A 158 2.80 -13.75 -26.69
CA PRO A 158 3.97 -14.54 -27.08
C PRO A 158 5.25 -13.74 -27.38
N SER A 159 5.14 -12.46 -27.74
CA SER A 159 6.31 -11.60 -28.01
C SER A 159 7.03 -11.13 -26.74
N GLN A 160 6.45 -11.37 -25.56
CA GLN A 160 7.05 -10.93 -24.30
C GLN A 160 8.33 -11.71 -23.99
N PRO A 161 9.34 -11.04 -23.40
CA PRO A 161 10.60 -11.69 -23.04
C PRO A 161 10.35 -12.84 -22.07
N ARG A 162 10.84 -14.03 -22.41
CA ARG A 162 10.80 -15.19 -21.52
C ARG A 162 12.08 -15.28 -20.72
N PRO A 163 12.03 -15.65 -19.43
CA PRO A 163 13.22 -15.98 -18.67
C PRO A 163 14.01 -17.05 -19.43
N LYS A 164 15.31 -16.83 -19.61
CA LYS A 164 16.17 -17.84 -20.24
C LYS A 164 16.23 -19.10 -19.33
N PRO A 165 16.41 -20.30 -19.90
CA PRO A 165 16.56 -21.52 -19.11
C PRO A 165 17.67 -21.39 -18.07
N ARG A 166 17.49 -21.97 -16.89
CA ARG A 166 18.57 -22.04 -15.88
C ARG A 166 19.80 -22.71 -16.51
N GLY A 167 20.97 -22.11 -16.34
CA GLY A 167 22.24 -22.59 -16.92
C GLY A 167 22.56 -22.06 -18.33
N SER A 168 21.69 -21.23 -18.93
CA SER A 168 21.96 -20.58 -20.23
C SER A 168 22.73 -19.26 -20.14
N ALA A 169 23.38 -19.00 -18.99
CA ALA A 169 24.23 -17.84 -18.80
C ALA A 169 25.41 -17.92 -19.76
N THR A 170 25.59 -16.89 -20.57
CA THR A 170 26.66 -16.78 -21.59
C THR A 170 27.79 -15.86 -21.12
N VAL A 171 27.61 -15.21 -19.97
CA VAL A 171 28.55 -14.24 -19.41
C VAL A 171 28.81 -14.62 -17.96
N ASP A 172 30.09 -14.67 -17.59
CA ASP A 172 30.52 -14.88 -16.21
C ASP A 172 30.40 -13.56 -15.44
N LEU A 173 29.65 -13.61 -14.34
CA LEU A 173 29.44 -12.46 -13.46
C LEU A 173 30.72 -12.10 -12.69
N ALA A 174 31.60 -13.07 -12.39
CA ALA A 174 32.88 -12.80 -11.73
C ALA A 174 33.81 -11.98 -12.64
N ALA A 175 33.90 -12.36 -13.91
CA ALA A 175 34.65 -11.62 -14.93
C ALA A 175 34.13 -10.19 -15.12
N LEU A 176 32.81 -9.97 -15.09
CA LEU A 176 32.20 -8.64 -15.20
C LEU A 176 32.46 -7.74 -13.99
N LEU A 177 32.52 -8.33 -12.79
CA LEU A 177 32.78 -7.61 -11.54
C LEU A 177 34.29 -7.45 -11.26
N GLY A 178 35.15 -7.88 -12.17
CA GLY A 178 36.61 -7.78 -12.03
C GLY A 178 37.19 -8.72 -10.97
N ARG A 179 36.47 -9.79 -10.58
CA ARG A 179 36.96 -10.81 -9.65
C ARG A 179 37.60 -11.96 -10.41
N GLU A 180 38.78 -12.39 -9.98
CA GLU A 180 39.41 -13.57 -10.57
C GLU A 180 38.61 -14.84 -10.25
N PRO A 181 38.58 -15.83 -11.16
CA PRO A 181 37.86 -17.08 -10.93
C PRO A 181 38.55 -17.91 -9.83
N GLY A 182 38.15 -17.71 -8.56
CA GLY A 182 38.69 -18.49 -7.45
C GLY A 182 38.64 -17.83 -6.06
N GLU A 183 38.40 -16.52 -5.96
CA GLU A 183 38.22 -15.87 -4.66
C GLU A 183 36.88 -16.27 -4.05
N LYS A 184 36.90 -17.34 -3.25
CA LYS A 184 35.83 -17.65 -2.31
C LYS A 184 35.75 -16.48 -1.33
N GLY A 185 34.70 -15.67 -1.44
CA GLY A 185 34.38 -14.67 -0.43
C GLY A 185 34.32 -15.34 0.94
N GLU A 186 35.21 -14.93 1.83
CA GLU A 186 35.16 -15.30 3.24
C GLU A 186 33.79 -14.91 3.79
N ARG A 187 33.12 -15.88 4.43
CA ARG A 187 31.90 -15.64 5.18
C ARG A 187 32.33 -14.94 6.47
N GLU A 188 32.03 -13.66 6.60
CA GLU A 188 32.00 -13.00 7.89
C GLU A 188 30.75 -13.50 8.64
N GLU A 189 30.99 -14.11 9.80
CA GLU A 189 30.02 -14.57 10.81
C GLU A 189 29.25 -13.40 11.46
#